data_AF-A0A9E2G7E3-F1
#
_entry.id   AF-A0A9E2G7E3-F1
#
_cell.length_a   1.000
_cell.length_b   1.000
_cell.length_c   1.000
_cell.angle_alpha   90.00
_cell.angle_beta   90.00
_cell.angle_gamma   90.00
#
_symmetry.space_group_name_H-M   'P 1'
#
loop_
_entity.id
_entity.type
_entity.pdbx_description
1 polymer ?
#
loop_
_entity_poly.entity_id
_entity_poly.type
_entity_poly.pdbx_seq_one_letter_code
_entity_poly.pdbx_strand_id
1 'polypeptide(L)' 'MKKDIHPTYYPKAKITCACGNVIETGSTLENFSTEVCSACHPLYTG' A
#
# COMPACT_ATOMS: atom_id res chain seq x y z
N MET A 1 7.86 5.66 16.15
CA MET A 1 9.25 5.47 15.68
C MET A 1 10.22 5.88 16.76
N LYS A 2 11.06 4.96 17.24
CA LYS A 2 12.35 5.34 17.86
C LYS A 2 13.29 5.83 16.75
N LYS A 3 13.96 6.96 16.96
CA LYS A 3 15.03 7.41 16.08
C LYS A 3 16.13 6.32 16.10
N ASP A 4 16.67 5.97 14.94
CA ASP A 4 17.82 5.06 14.74
C ASP A 4 17.60 3.54 14.62
N ILE A 5 16.44 2.98 15.00
CA ILE A 5 16.19 1.52 14.83
C ILE A 5 15.00 1.19 13.92
N HIS A 6 14.21 2.18 13.53
CA HIS A 6 13.07 1.96 12.65
C HIS A 6 13.38 2.43 11.22
N PRO A 7 13.01 1.64 10.19
CA PRO A 7 13.13 2.06 8.82
C PRO A 7 12.26 3.31 8.55
N THR A 8 12.71 4.12 7.60
CA THR A 8 11.99 5.32 7.16
C THR A 8 10.58 4.95 6.74
N TYR A 9 9.60 5.55 7.41
CA TYR A 9 8.19 5.33 7.12
C TYR A 9 7.62 6.52 6.40
N TYR A 10 7.03 6.27 5.24
CA TYR A 10 6.38 7.25 4.42
C TYR A 10 4.87 7.20 4.72
N PRO A 11 4.29 8.23 5.33
CA PRO A 11 2.85 8.27 5.62
C PRO A 11 1.97 8.42 4.37
N LYS A 12 2.57 8.80 3.22
CA LYS A 12 1.91 8.99 1.93
C LYS A 12 2.55 8.12 0.84
N ALA A 13 2.71 6.83 1.09
CA ALA A 13 3.16 5.93 0.04
C ALA A 13 2.04 5.70 -0.98
N LYS A 14 2.38 5.64 -2.27
CA LYS A 14 1.41 5.35 -3.34
C LYS A 14 1.48 3.89 -3.73
N ILE A 15 0.32 3.25 -3.71
CA ILE A 15 0.12 1.86 -4.14
C ILE A 15 -0.62 1.90 -5.47
N THR A 16 0.01 1.45 -6.53
CA THR A 16 -0.63 1.34 -7.85
C THR A 16 -1.07 -0.09 -8.09
N CYS A 17 -2.37 -0.32 -8.20
CA CYS A 17 -2.88 -1.65 -8.47
C CYS A 17 -2.94 -1.94 -9.98
N ALA A 18 -2.76 -3.21 -10.37
CA ALA A 18 -2.98 -3.68 -11.74
C ALA A 18 -4.38 -3.37 -12.28
N CYS A 19 -5.40 -3.24 -11.40
CA CYS A 19 -6.75 -2.81 -11.78
C CYS A 19 -6.90 -1.29 -11.99
N GLY A 20 -5.79 -0.53 -11.95
CA GLY A 20 -5.75 0.93 -12.18
C GLY A 20 -6.05 1.77 -10.94
N ASN A 21 -6.34 1.15 -9.79
CA ASN A 21 -6.61 1.84 -8.55
C ASN A 21 -5.30 2.38 -7.92
N VAL A 22 -5.31 3.65 -7.47
CA VAL A 22 -4.18 4.28 -6.78
C VAL A 22 -4.59 4.57 -5.34
N ILE A 23 -3.92 3.90 -4.39
CA ILE A 23 -4.23 4.00 -2.96
C ILE A 23 -3.07 4.71 -2.27
N GLU A 24 -3.35 5.76 -1.52
CA GLU A 24 -2.37 6.37 -0.63
C GLU A 24 -2.44 5.68 0.73
N THR A 25 -1.32 5.08 1.18
CA THR A 25 -1.25 4.36 2.46
C THR A 25 0.13 4.56 3.07
N GLY A 26 0.27 4.38 4.38
CA GLY A 26 1.57 4.49 5.01
C GLY A 26 2.41 3.21 4.83
N SER A 27 3.62 3.32 4.28
CA SER A 27 4.53 2.19 4.04
C SER A 27 5.99 2.60 4.25
N THR A 28 6.88 1.64 4.42
CA THR A 28 8.33 1.87 4.41
C THR A 28 8.89 2.11 2.99
N LEU A 29 8.07 1.85 1.98
CA LEU A 29 8.37 2.09 0.56
C LEU A 29 7.54 3.26 0.06
N GLU A 30 8.14 4.17 -0.72
CA GLU A 30 7.45 5.38 -1.20
C GLU A 30 6.43 5.08 -2.31
N ASN A 31 6.74 4.18 -3.23
CA ASN A 31 5.85 3.75 -4.30
C ASN A 31 6.02 2.25 -4.55
N PHE A 32 4.92 1.50 -4.67
CA PHE A 32 4.96 0.10 -5.06
C PHE A 32 3.71 -0.34 -5.82
N SER A 33 3.86 -1.33 -6.70
CA SER A 33 2.75 -1.90 -7.47
C SER A 33 2.16 -3.12 -6.76
N THR A 34 0.86 -3.37 -6.94
CA THR A 34 0.17 -4.52 -6.34
C THR A 34 -0.78 -5.15 -7.35
N GLU A 35 -0.76 -6.49 -7.46
CA GLU A 35 -1.56 -7.21 -8.45
C GLU A 35 -3.05 -7.27 -8.09
N VAL A 36 -3.37 -7.32 -6.80
CA VAL A 36 -4.75 -7.43 -6.29
C VAL A 36 -4.93 -6.52 -5.08
N CYS A 37 -5.82 -5.52 -5.17
CA CYS A 37 -6.18 -4.67 -4.04
C CYS A 37 -7.58 -5.00 -3.52
N SER A 38 -8.00 -4.45 -2.38
CA SER A 38 -9.33 -4.68 -1.79
C SER A 38 -10.50 -4.37 -2.73
N ALA A 39 -10.30 -3.48 -3.70
CA ALA A 39 -11.31 -3.14 -4.70
C ALA A 39 -11.46 -4.20 -5.81
N CYS A 40 -10.41 -4.99 -6.08
CA CYS A 40 -10.42 -6.02 -7.11
C CYS A 40 -10.27 -7.45 -6.55
N HIS A 41 -10.03 -7.62 -5.23
CA HIS A 41 -10.16 -8.91 -4.56
C HIS A 41 -11.66 -9.26 -4.46
N PRO A 42 -12.10 -10.41 -4.98
CA PRO A 42 -13.47 -10.87 -4.79
C PRO A 42 -13.76 -10.93 -3.30
N LEU A 43 -14.68 -10.08 -2.83
CA LEU A 43 -15.16 -10.18 -1.47
C LEU A 43 -16.09 -11.39 -1.43
N TYR A 44 -15.59 -12.52 -0.92
CA TYR A 44 -16.43 -13.69 -0.65
C TYR A 44 -17.30 -13.38 0.56
N THR A 45 -18.43 -12.70 0.34
CA THR A 45 -19.52 -12.65 1.32
C THR A 45 -20.39 -13.88 1.10
N GLY A 46 -20.01 -14.98 1.75
CA GLY A 46 -20.89 -16.14 1.93
C GLY A 46 -21.89 -15.88 3.03
#